data_AF-A0A218PR83-F1
#
_entry.id   AF-A0A218PR83-F1
#
_cell.length_a   1.000
_cell.length_b   1.000
_cell.length_c   1.000
_cell.angle_alpha   90.00
_cell.angle_beta   90.00
_cell.angle_gamma   90.00
#
_symmetry.space_group_name_H-M   'P 1'
#
loop_
_entity.id
_entity.type
_entity.pdbx_description
1 polymer ?
#
loop_
_entity_poly.entity_id
_entity_poly.type
_entity_poly.pdbx_seq_one_letter_code
_entity_poly.pdbx_strand_id
1 'polypeptide(L)'
;MLEKALQRDAESRYFEKEIKKFGEVLMAEPALVEKLDTTPTKSAFIDMYCDLAKERGISFSKSDLLIAVQEQKQGQDWIIPKKVLRMIADRF
;
A
#
# COMPACT_ATOMS: atom_id res chain seq x y z
N MET A 1 17.51 -1.17 27.13
CA MET A 1 17.42 -2.12 25.99
C MET A 1 16.03 -2.18 25.36
N LEU A 2 14.94 -1.82 26.04
CA LEU A 2 13.59 -1.78 25.44
C LEU A 2 13.40 -0.69 24.38
N GLU A 3 13.97 0.51 24.57
CA GLU A 3 13.79 1.63 23.63
C GLU A 3 14.31 1.35 22.22
N LYS A 4 15.47 0.67 22.10
CA LYS A 4 16.04 0.27 20.80
C LYS A 4 15.22 -0.78 20.07
N ALA A 5 14.49 -1.63 20.80
CA ALA A 5 13.61 -2.65 20.22
C ALA A 5 12.30 -2.02 19.70
N LEU A 6 11.69 -1.13 20.49
CA LEU A 6 10.53 -0.34 20.08
C LEU A 6 10.82 0.57 18.88
N GLN A 7 12.02 1.16 18.84
CA GLN A 7 12.43 2.00 17.72
C GLN A 7 12.70 1.19 16.45
N ARG A 8 13.28 -0.01 16.58
CA ARG A 8 13.40 -0.97 15.47
C ARG A 8 12.05 -1.47 14.95
N ASP A 9 11.08 -1.73 15.82
CA ASP A 9 9.73 -2.13 15.40
C ASP A 9 9.01 -0.98 14.69
N ALA A 10 9.13 0.25 15.22
CA ALA A 10 8.58 1.45 14.61
C ALA A 10 9.24 1.79 13.26
N GLU A 11 10.54 1.55 13.11
CA GLU A 11 11.28 1.66 11.84
C GLU A 11 10.92 0.51 10.89
N SER A 12 10.75 -0.71 11.39
CA SER A 12 10.41 -1.89 10.57
C SER A 12 8.99 -1.81 9.99
N ARG A 13 8.08 -1.08 10.64
CA ARG A 13 6.70 -0.86 10.18
C ARG A 13 6.43 0.55 9.65
N TYR A 14 7.48 1.32 9.34
CA TYR A 14 7.33 2.65 8.73
C TYR A 14 6.50 2.61 7.44
N PHE A 15 6.60 1.51 6.69
CA PHE A 15 5.82 1.30 5.47
C PHE A 15 4.31 1.36 5.69
N GLU A 16 3.78 0.99 6.86
CA GLU A 16 2.33 1.02 7.12
C GLU A 16 1.80 2.45 7.07
N LYS A 17 2.57 3.40 7.62
CA LYS A 17 2.23 4.83 7.60
C LYS A 17 2.26 5.39 6.18
N GLU A 18 3.28 5.03 5.41
CA GLU A 18 3.44 5.48 4.03
C GLU A 18 2.36 4.89 3.11
N ILE A 19 2.04 3.60 3.25
CA ILE A 19 0.95 2.94 2.51
C ILE A 19 -0.39 3.59 2.85
N LYS A 20 -0.66 3.85 4.14
CA LYS A 20 -1.89 4.52 4.58
C LYS A 20 -1.99 5.93 3.98
N LYS A 21 -0.91 6.71 4.06
CA LYS A 21 -0.83 8.06 3.48
C LYS A 21 -1.11 8.04 1.98
N PHE A 22 -0.53 7.09 1.25
CA PHE A 22 -0.82 6.98 -0.18
C PHE A 22 -2.26 6.52 -0.46
N GLY A 23 -2.80 5.63 0.36
CA GLY A 23 -4.21 5.25 0.31
C GLY A 23 -5.15 6.45 0.46
N GLU A 24 -4.85 7.38 1.37
CA GLU A 24 -5.60 8.63 1.53
C GLU A 24 -5.51 9.51 0.27
N VAL A 25 -4.32 9.63 -0.33
CA VAL A 25 -4.15 10.38 -1.59
C VAL A 25 -4.92 9.75 -2.75
N LEU A 26 -4.87 8.43 -2.90
CA LEU A 26 -5.64 7.71 -3.92
C LEU A 26 -7.16 7.96 -3.78
N MET A 27 -7.66 8.02 -2.55
CA MET A 27 -9.08 8.29 -2.31
C MET A 27 -9.46 9.76 -2.55
N ALA A 28 -8.51 10.69 -2.42
CA ALA A 28 -8.71 12.10 -2.72
C ALA A 28 -8.60 12.44 -4.22
N GLU A 29 -7.89 11.62 -5.00
CA GLU A 29 -7.64 11.84 -6.44
C GLU A 29 -8.21 10.69 -7.30
N PRO A 30 -9.47 10.79 -7.78
CA PRO A 30 -10.11 9.73 -8.58
C PRO A 30 -9.32 9.30 -9.82
N ALA A 31 -8.62 10.23 -10.47
CA ALA A 31 -7.81 9.97 -11.64
C ALA A 31 -6.69 8.94 -11.40
N LEU A 32 -6.18 8.82 -10.16
CA LEU A 32 -5.18 7.82 -9.82
C LEU A 32 -5.79 6.43 -9.71
N VAL A 33 -7.01 6.36 -9.19
CA VAL A 33 -7.75 5.11 -9.11
C VAL A 33 -8.07 4.62 -10.51
N GLU A 34 -8.49 5.50 -11.41
CA GLU A 34 -8.70 5.17 -12.82
C GLU A 34 -7.42 4.66 -13.49
N LYS A 35 -6.27 5.32 -13.27
CA LYS A 35 -4.98 4.83 -13.76
C LYS A 35 -4.65 3.44 -13.27
N LEU A 36 -4.81 3.19 -11.97
CA LEU A 36 -4.62 1.86 -11.38
C LEU A 36 -5.57 0.83 -12.01
N ASP A 37 -6.78 1.22 -12.37
CA ASP A 37 -7.75 0.31 -12.95
C ASP A 37 -7.39 -0.14 -14.38
N THR A 38 -6.60 0.64 -15.10
CA THR A 38 -6.09 0.24 -16.43
C THR A 38 -5.06 -0.89 -16.39
N THR A 39 -4.54 -1.23 -15.20
CA THR A 39 -3.52 -2.27 -15.08
C THR A 39 -4.11 -3.67 -15.30
N PRO A 40 -3.54 -4.49 -16.22
CA PRO A 40 -4.15 -5.75 -16.65
C PRO A 40 -3.86 -6.92 -15.70
N THR A 41 -2.84 -6.81 -14.85
CA THR A 41 -2.39 -7.89 -13.98
C THR A 41 -2.07 -7.38 -12.58
N LYS A 42 -2.05 -8.28 -11.60
CA LYS A 42 -1.64 -7.97 -10.23
C LYS A 42 -0.23 -7.38 -10.15
N SER A 43 0.72 -7.90 -10.92
CA SER A 43 2.09 -7.37 -10.93
C SER A 43 2.13 -5.94 -11.49
N ALA A 44 1.42 -5.69 -12.60
CA ALA A 44 1.33 -4.35 -13.18
C ALA A 44 0.63 -3.36 -12.21
N PHE A 45 -0.38 -3.83 -11.47
CA PHE A 45 -1.03 -3.04 -10.42
C PHE A 45 -0.04 -2.64 -9.32
N ILE A 46 0.71 -3.61 -8.77
CA ILE A 46 1.68 -3.37 -7.70
C ILE A 46 2.76 -2.39 -8.15
N ASP A 47 3.26 -2.57 -9.37
CA ASP A 47 4.30 -1.72 -9.94
C ASP A 47 3.79 -0.28 -10.09
N MET A 48 2.63 -0.10 -10.72
CA MET A 48 1.98 1.20 -10.85
C MET A 48 1.67 1.85 -9.50
N TYR A 49 1.22 1.07 -8.51
CA TYR A 49 0.92 1.56 -7.17
C TYR A 49 2.17 2.11 -6.48
N CYS A 50 3.28 1.39 -6.55
CA CYS A 50 4.56 1.86 -6.02
C CYS A 50 5.10 3.08 -6.79
N ASP A 51 4.96 3.12 -8.11
CA ASP A 51 5.43 4.23 -8.94
C ASP A 51 4.66 5.53 -8.62
N LEU A 52 3.32 5.44 -8.55
CA LEU A 52 2.45 6.57 -8.20
C LEU A 52 2.69 7.09 -6.76
N ALA A 53 3.06 6.20 -5.84
CA ALA A 53 3.46 6.59 -4.48
C ALA A 53 4.81 7.34 -4.50
N LYS A 54 5.78 6.81 -5.25
CA LYS A 54 7.12 7.40 -5.39
C LYS A 54 7.07 8.79 -6.04
N GLU A 55 6.23 8.99 -7.05
CA GLU A 55 5.97 10.30 -7.66
C GLU A 55 5.51 11.36 -6.65
N ARG A 56 4.88 10.93 -5.55
CA ARG A 56 4.40 11.80 -4.45
C ARG A 56 5.36 11.89 -3.28
N GLY A 57 6.58 11.37 -3.43
CA GLY A 57 7.57 11.31 -2.36
C GLY A 57 7.19 10.36 -1.22
N ILE A 58 6.28 9.41 -1.48
CA ILE A 58 5.91 8.35 -0.53
C ILE A 58 6.71 7.10 -0.87
N SER A 59 7.40 6.53 0.10
CA SER A 59 8.36 5.45 -0.15
C SER A 59 8.05 4.19 0.65
N PHE A 60 7.69 3.13 -0.05
CA PHE A 60 7.59 1.76 0.45
C PHE A 60 7.97 0.79 -0.66
N SER A 61 8.42 -0.41 -0.30
CA SER A 61 8.80 -1.45 -1.26
C SER A 61 7.59 -2.28 -1.71
N LYS A 62 7.74 -3.02 -2.82
CA LYS A 62 6.74 -3.99 -3.26
C LYS A 62 6.47 -5.07 -2.20
N SER A 63 7.51 -5.49 -1.49
CA SER A 63 7.39 -6.46 -0.39
C SER A 63 6.53 -5.92 0.74
N ASP A 64 6.72 -4.64 1.10
CA ASP A 64 5.92 -3.98 2.14
C ASP A 64 4.44 -3.94 1.77
N LEU A 65 4.13 -3.62 0.51
CA LEU A 65 2.75 -3.63 0.01
C LEU A 65 2.14 -5.03 0.07
N LEU A 66 2.91 -6.06 -0.29
CA LEU A 66 2.44 -7.45 -0.24
C LEU A 66 2.19 -7.92 1.20
N ILE A 67 3.03 -7.51 2.16
CA ILE A 67 2.84 -7.77 3.59
C ILE A 67 1.53 -7.13 4.05
N ALA A 68 1.33 -5.84 3.77
CA ALA A 68 0.11 -5.11 4.12
C ALA A 68 -1.16 -5.75 3.54
N VAL A 69 -1.13 -6.15 2.26
CA VAL A 69 -2.26 -6.85 1.61
C VAL A 69 -2.56 -8.18 2.31
N GLN A 70 -1.53 -8.93 2.69
CA GLN A 70 -1.69 -10.23 3.34
C GLN A 70 -2.24 -10.09 4.77
N GLU A 71 -1.72 -9.13 5.54
CA GLU A 71 -2.20 -8.83 6.90
C GLU A 71 -3.68 -8.37 6.89
N GLN A 72 -4.06 -7.51 5.94
CA GLN A 72 -5.45 -7.09 5.79
C GLN A 72 -6.40 -8.21 5.35
N LYS A 73 -5.94 -9.16 4.53
CA LYS A 73 -6.72 -10.37 4.21
C LYS A 73 -7.00 -11.22 5.44
N GLN A 74 -6.13 -11.19 6.45
CA GLN A 74 -6.29 -11.87 7.73
C GLN A 74 -7.10 -11.05 8.75
N GLY A 75 -7.62 -9.88 8.34
CA GLY A 75 -8.46 -9.02 9.17
C GLY A 75 -7.68 -8.09 10.10
N GLN A 76 -6.36 -7.95 9.91
CA GLN A 76 -5.51 -7.06 10.70
C GLN A 76 -5.30 -5.71 10.00
N ASP A 77 -4.97 -4.68 10.78
CA ASP A 77 -4.49 -3.35 10.37
C ASP A 77 -4.95 -2.84 8.99
N TRP A 78 -6.16 -2.26 8.96
CA TRP A 78 -6.81 -1.78 7.72
C TRP A 78 -6.17 -0.51 7.13
N ILE A 79 -4.95 -0.64 6.58
CA ILE A 79 -4.16 0.48 6.05
C ILE A 79 -4.35 0.75 4.55
N ILE A 80 -4.70 -0.27 3.75
CA ILE A 80 -5.05 -0.12 2.33
C ILE A 80 -6.57 0.10 2.21
N PRO A 81 -7.03 1.11 1.45
CA PRO A 81 -8.45 1.34 1.22
C PRO A 81 -9.16 0.12 0.60
N LYS A 82 -10.41 -0.15 1.04
CA LYS A 82 -11.20 -1.28 0.53
C LYS A 82 -11.37 -1.29 -0.99
N LYS A 83 -11.45 -0.11 -1.63
CA LYS A 83 -11.54 0.02 -3.08
C LYS A 83 -10.30 -0.55 -3.77
N VAL A 84 -9.12 -0.22 -3.26
CA VAL A 84 -7.82 -0.72 -3.75
C VAL A 84 -7.72 -2.24 -3.54
N LEU A 85 -8.16 -2.75 -2.38
CA LEU A 85 -8.19 -4.19 -2.13
C LEU A 85 -9.10 -4.95 -3.11
N ARG A 86 -10.27 -4.38 -3.46
CA ARG A 86 -11.16 -4.95 -4.48
C ARG A 86 -10.49 -4.98 -5.85
N MET A 87 -9.86 -3.90 -6.27
CA MET A 87 -9.12 -3.87 -7.54
C MET A 87 -8.03 -4.95 -7.59
N ILE A 88 -7.31 -5.17 -6.49
CA ILE A 88 -6.34 -6.26 -6.42
C ILE A 88 -7.06 -7.62 -6.53
N ALA A 89 -8.18 -7.81 -5.82
CA ALA A 89 -8.95 -9.04 -5.81
C ALA A 89 -9.63 -9.38 -7.15
N ASP A 90 -10.12 -8.39 -7.89
CA ASP A 90 -10.78 -8.57 -9.20
C ASP A 90 -9.80 -9.08 -10.27
N ARG A 91 -8.50 -9.07 -9.98
CA ARG A 91 -7.40 -9.56 -10.83
C ARG A 91 -6.92 -10.95 -10.41
N PHE A 92 -7.63 -11.62 -9.49
CA PHE A 92 -7.37 -12.96 -8.98
C PHE A 92 -8.53 -13.92 -9.20
#